data_AF-A0AAJ1FJ68-F1
#
_entry.id   AF-A0AAJ1FJ68-F1
#
_cell.length_a   1.000
_cell.length_b   1.000
_cell.length_c   1.000
_cell.angle_alpha   90.00
_cell.angle_beta   90.00
_cell.angle_gamma   90.00
#
_symmetry.space_group_name_H-M   'P 1'
#
loop_
_entity.id
_entity.type
_entity.pdbx_description
1 polymer ?
#
loop_
_entity_poly.entity_id
_entity_poly.type
_entity_poly.pdbx_seq_one_letter_code
_entity_poly.pdbx_strand_id
1 'polypeptide(L)'
;MKYLLLATLQIALLLAAPSASFGQQQLISDPEIYEKEHFKKRCETVEYGPGFMDRIDINNDTLIDAVVNEGDITCDGTRGPDCTADGCPHNFYLQVKEGGYFMIATAQIYGYDFIQRFGNKVFILKMHPRFCDRTDSEPCQMTVRVRGTKFLTISKK
;
A
#
# COMPACT_ATOMS: atom_id res chain seq x y z
N MET A 1 -18.42 -3.35 -54.16
CA MET A 1 -17.03 -3.32 -53.65
C MET A 1 -16.79 -2.29 -52.56
N LYS A 2 -17.22 -1.02 -52.72
CA LYS A 2 -17.00 0.06 -51.75
C LYS A 2 -17.55 -0.23 -50.34
N TYR A 3 -18.77 -0.78 -50.25
CA TYR A 3 -19.40 -1.17 -48.98
C TYR A 3 -18.75 -2.39 -48.31
N LEU A 4 -18.17 -3.30 -49.11
CA LEU A 4 -17.45 -4.47 -48.59
C LEU A 4 -16.13 -4.05 -47.93
N LEU A 5 -15.41 -3.11 -48.56
CA LEU A 5 -14.20 -2.49 -48.02
C LEU A 5 -14.46 -1.71 -46.72
N LEU A 6 -15.56 -0.97 -46.67
CA LEU A 6 -16.00 -0.26 -45.46
C LEU A 6 -16.35 -1.23 -44.32
N ALA A 7 -17.03 -2.34 -44.63
CA ALA A 7 -17.35 -3.37 -43.64
C ALA A 7 -16.09 -4.07 -43.10
N THR A 8 -15.13 -4.41 -43.97
CA THR A 8 -13.86 -5.01 -43.53
C THR A 8 -13.01 -4.06 -42.69
N LEU A 9 -13.05 -2.76 -42.98
CA LEU A 9 -12.29 -1.76 -42.23
C LEU A 9 -12.86 -1.54 -40.81
N GLN A 10 -14.19 -1.61 -40.66
CA GLN A 10 -14.88 -1.51 -39.37
C GLN A 10 -14.59 -2.73 -38.48
N ILE A 11 -14.57 -3.94 -39.06
CA ILE A 11 -14.24 -5.18 -38.33
C ILE A 11 -12.77 -5.18 -37.88
N ALA A 12 -11.86 -4.68 -38.72
CA ALA A 12 -10.44 -4.55 -38.36
C ALA A 12 -10.21 -3.55 -37.20
N LEU A 13 -10.99 -2.47 -37.12
CA LEU A 13 -10.92 -1.52 -36.00
C LEU A 13 -11.43 -2.12 -34.68
N LEU A 14 -12.44 -2.98 -34.71
CA LEU A 14 -12.98 -3.66 -33.51
C LEU A 14 -12.02 -4.73 -32.95
N LEU A 15 -11.21 -5.36 -33.81
CA LEU A 15 -10.17 -6.31 -33.41
C LEU A 15 -8.89 -5.63 -32.90
N ALA A 16 -8.73 -4.33 -33.16
CA ALA A 16 -7.62 -3.50 -32.69
C ALA A 16 -7.96 -2.73 -31.40
N ALA A 17 -9.07 -3.06 -30.73
CA ALA A 17 -9.32 -2.54 -29.39
C ALA A 17 -8.14 -2.94 -28.51
N PRO A 18 -7.36 -1.98 -27.96
CA PRO A 18 -6.36 -2.31 -26.98
C PRO A 18 -7.11 -3.03 -25.86
N SER A 19 -6.70 -4.25 -25.55
CA SER A 19 -7.02 -4.87 -24.27
C SER A 19 -6.48 -3.90 -23.23
N ALA A 20 -7.35 -2.99 -22.79
CA ALA A 20 -7.13 -2.18 -21.62
C ALA A 20 -7.01 -3.19 -20.49
N SER A 21 -5.78 -3.64 -20.26
CA SER A 21 -5.39 -4.25 -19.01
C SER A 21 -5.55 -3.12 -17.99
N PHE A 22 -6.78 -2.93 -17.53
CA PHE A 22 -6.99 -2.40 -16.20
C PHE A 22 -6.24 -3.37 -15.31
N GLY A 23 -5.07 -2.95 -14.84
CA GLY A 23 -4.35 -3.67 -13.80
C GLY A 23 -5.26 -3.70 -12.59
N GLN A 24 -6.15 -4.69 -12.54
CA GLN A 24 -7.06 -4.89 -11.43
C GLN A 24 -6.17 -5.17 -10.24
N GLN A 25 -6.23 -4.28 -9.25
CA GLN A 25 -5.53 -4.43 -7.99
C GLN A 25 -5.77 -5.85 -7.49
N GLN A 26 -4.70 -6.62 -7.29
CA GLN A 26 -4.83 -8.03 -6.95
C GLN A 26 -5.55 -8.14 -5.61
N LEU A 27 -6.70 -8.80 -5.62
CA LEU A 27 -7.39 -9.18 -4.40
C LEU A 27 -6.68 -10.40 -3.82
N ILE A 28 -6.23 -10.28 -2.58
CA ILE A 28 -5.55 -11.33 -1.82
C ILE A 28 -6.45 -11.79 -0.67
N SER A 29 -6.32 -13.04 -0.25
CA SER A 29 -7.15 -13.58 0.83
C SER A 29 -6.79 -13.02 2.20
N ASP A 30 -5.49 -12.98 2.50
CA ASP A 30 -4.96 -12.46 3.76
C ASP A 30 -3.58 -11.80 3.55
N PRO A 31 -3.40 -10.53 3.96
CA PRO A 31 -2.15 -9.79 3.83
C PRO A 31 -0.97 -10.42 4.57
N GLU A 32 -1.19 -10.98 5.76
CA GLU A 32 -0.12 -11.59 6.56
C GLU A 32 0.42 -12.85 5.87
N ILE A 33 -0.44 -13.73 5.37
CA ILE A 33 -0.01 -14.90 4.60
C ILE A 33 0.71 -14.45 3.33
N TYR A 34 0.13 -13.49 2.60
CA TYR A 34 0.71 -12.98 1.34
C TYR A 34 2.15 -12.47 1.54
N GLU A 35 2.35 -11.62 2.56
CA GLU A 35 3.65 -11.03 2.87
C GLU A 35 4.63 -12.08 3.40
N LYS A 36 4.18 -12.95 4.32
CA LYS A 36 5.04 -14.04 4.81
C LYS A 36 5.53 -14.95 3.68
N GLU A 37 4.68 -15.26 2.71
CA GLU A 37 5.08 -16.04 1.54
C GLU A 37 6.00 -15.27 0.59
N HIS A 38 5.86 -13.96 0.47
CA HIS A 38 6.81 -13.12 -0.27
C HIS A 38 8.23 -13.23 0.33
N PHE A 39 8.35 -13.03 1.64
CA PHE A 39 9.65 -13.06 2.32
C PHE A 39 10.23 -14.48 2.44
N LYS A 40 9.42 -15.51 2.67
CA LYS A 40 9.88 -16.93 2.67
C LYS A 40 10.51 -17.37 1.35
N LYS A 41 10.08 -16.80 0.22
CA LYS A 41 10.66 -17.11 -1.10
C LYS A 41 11.98 -16.38 -1.35
N ARG A 42 12.23 -15.30 -0.60
CA ARG A 42 13.38 -14.41 -0.79
C ARG A 42 14.51 -14.71 0.20
N CYS A 43 14.17 -15.04 1.45
CA CYS A 43 15.11 -15.29 2.54
C CYS A 43 15.31 -16.80 2.74
N GLU A 44 16.50 -17.23 3.14
CA GLU A 44 16.73 -18.61 3.60
C GLU A 44 16.08 -18.82 4.98
N THR A 45 16.21 -17.82 5.86
CA THR A 45 15.61 -17.77 7.19
C THR A 45 14.85 -16.46 7.36
N VAL A 46 13.64 -16.53 7.92
CA VAL A 46 12.81 -15.35 8.14
C VAL A 46 12.15 -15.39 9.52
N GLU A 47 12.24 -14.28 10.23
CA GLU A 47 11.61 -14.05 11.53
C GLU A 47 10.72 -12.81 11.46
N TYR A 48 9.60 -12.84 12.16
CA TYR A 48 8.62 -11.75 12.20
C TYR A 48 8.46 -11.31 13.66
N GLY A 49 8.69 -10.04 13.94
CA GLY A 49 8.49 -9.48 15.27
C GLY A 49 7.03 -9.16 15.58
N PRO A 50 6.73 -8.72 16.81
CA PRO A 50 5.37 -8.48 17.28
C PRO A 50 4.68 -7.27 16.65
N GLY A 51 5.43 -6.33 16.08
CA GLY A 51 4.95 -5.16 15.34
C GLY A 51 5.00 -5.33 13.82
N PHE A 52 5.16 -6.55 13.30
CA PHE A 52 5.13 -6.84 11.86
C PHE A 52 3.79 -6.48 11.21
N MET A 53 2.68 -6.59 11.95
CA MET A 53 1.34 -6.40 11.40
C MET A 53 0.40 -5.74 12.42
N ASP A 54 -0.31 -4.71 11.98
CA ASP A 54 -1.44 -4.13 12.68
C ASP A 54 -2.75 -4.48 11.96
N ARG A 55 -3.78 -4.82 12.74
CA ARG A 55 -5.14 -5.09 12.27
C ARG A 55 -6.07 -4.02 12.79
N ILE A 56 -6.36 -3.03 11.94
CA ILE A 56 -7.04 -1.79 12.33
C ILE A 56 -7.95 -1.33 11.20
N ASP A 57 -9.13 -0.80 11.50
CA ASP A 57 -9.97 -0.10 10.51
C ASP A 57 -9.35 1.27 10.21
N ILE A 58 -8.79 1.47 9.00
CA ILE A 58 -8.00 2.67 8.63
C ILE A 58 -8.79 3.71 7.84
N ASN A 59 -9.91 3.32 7.22
CA ASN A 59 -10.74 4.18 6.36
C ASN A 59 -12.12 4.51 7.00
N ASN A 60 -12.36 4.04 8.23
CA ASN A 60 -13.57 4.22 9.02
C ASN A 60 -14.84 3.60 8.39
N ASP A 61 -14.70 2.41 7.79
CA ASP A 61 -15.81 1.65 7.21
C ASP A 61 -16.24 0.43 8.04
N THR A 62 -15.65 0.26 9.23
CA THR A 62 -15.84 -0.85 10.19
C THR A 62 -15.25 -2.19 9.80
N LEU A 63 -14.62 -2.32 8.63
CA LEU A 63 -13.86 -3.50 8.25
C LEU A 63 -12.45 -3.43 8.87
N ILE A 64 -11.88 -4.59 9.17
CA ILE A 64 -10.55 -4.65 9.79
C ILE A 64 -9.52 -4.74 8.67
N ASP A 65 -8.86 -3.61 8.44
CA ASP A 65 -7.79 -3.48 7.45
C ASP A 65 -6.47 -4.01 8.03
N ALA A 66 -5.40 -3.96 7.22
CA ALA A 66 -4.09 -4.45 7.62
C ALA A 66 -2.98 -3.45 7.26
N VAL A 67 -2.04 -3.25 8.18
CA VAL A 67 -0.82 -2.46 7.96
C VAL A 67 0.37 -3.32 8.31
N VAL A 68 1.24 -3.57 7.34
CA VAL A 68 2.47 -4.32 7.53
C VAL A 68 3.62 -3.37 7.75
N ASN A 69 4.54 -3.73 8.64
CA ASN A 69 5.79 -3.04 8.90
C ASN A 69 6.96 -3.97 8.58
N GLU A 70 7.58 -3.76 7.43
CA GLU A 70 8.71 -4.58 6.99
C GLU A 70 9.98 -4.33 7.84
N GLY A 71 10.02 -3.25 8.62
CA GLY A 71 11.08 -2.98 9.59
C GLY A 71 11.10 -3.92 10.79
N ASP A 72 10.03 -4.71 10.98
CA ASP A 72 9.96 -5.75 12.01
C ASP A 72 10.10 -7.17 11.44
N ILE A 73 10.70 -7.29 10.26
CA ILE A 73 11.07 -8.56 9.64
C ILE A 73 12.59 -8.72 9.74
N THR A 74 13.07 -9.89 10.11
CA THR A 74 14.49 -10.26 10.01
C THR A 74 14.63 -11.29 8.89
N CYS A 75 15.42 -10.97 7.88
CA CYS A 75 15.73 -11.83 6.72
C CYS A 75 17.22 -12.18 6.77
N ASP A 76 17.57 -13.45 6.92
CA ASP A 76 18.95 -13.93 6.94
C ASP A 76 19.83 -13.18 7.96
N GLY A 77 19.28 -12.95 9.16
CA GLY A 77 19.93 -12.20 10.24
C GLY A 77 19.91 -10.67 10.08
N THR A 78 19.40 -10.13 8.98
CA THR A 78 19.27 -8.69 8.73
C THR A 78 17.86 -8.20 9.06
N ARG A 79 17.73 -7.39 10.10
CA ARG A 79 16.47 -6.74 10.48
C ARG A 79 16.15 -5.59 9.54
N GLY A 80 14.91 -5.55 9.04
CA GLY A 80 14.43 -4.54 8.11
C GLY A 80 15.18 -4.58 6.77
N PRO A 81 15.11 -5.70 6.03
CA PRO A 81 15.95 -5.92 4.85
C PRO A 81 15.77 -4.88 3.74
N ASP A 82 14.60 -4.23 3.68
CA ASP A 82 14.26 -3.20 2.69
C ASP A 82 14.19 -1.79 3.27
N CYS A 83 14.64 -1.61 4.52
CA CYS A 83 14.74 -0.30 5.14
C CYS A 83 15.88 0.50 4.52
N THR A 84 15.68 1.81 4.45
CA THR A 84 16.65 2.79 3.93
C THR A 84 16.80 3.95 4.91
N ALA A 85 17.57 4.98 4.54
CA ALA A 85 17.62 6.23 5.29
C ALA A 85 16.24 6.90 5.43
N ASP A 86 15.29 6.60 4.54
CA ASP A 86 13.93 7.14 4.58
C ASP A 86 12.97 6.39 5.51
N GLY A 87 13.46 5.32 6.14
CA GLY A 87 12.68 4.44 7.00
C GLY A 87 12.44 3.08 6.36
N CYS A 88 11.40 2.41 6.83
CA CYS A 88 11.05 1.05 6.43
C CYS A 88 9.72 1.04 5.66
N PRO A 89 9.57 0.13 4.69
CA PRO A 89 8.30 -0.02 3.99
C PRO A 89 7.19 -0.40 4.95
N HIS A 90 6.07 0.30 4.81
CA HIS A 90 4.81 -0.07 5.41
C HIS A 90 3.76 -0.27 4.32
N ASN A 91 3.16 -1.46 4.26
CA ASN A 91 2.17 -1.81 3.25
C ASN A 91 0.76 -1.74 3.85
N PHE A 92 -0.11 -0.97 3.20
CA PHE A 92 -1.46 -0.68 3.68
C PHE A 92 -2.46 -1.42 2.80
N TYR A 93 -3.31 -2.24 3.42
CA TYR A 93 -4.29 -3.08 2.75
C TYR A 93 -5.69 -2.75 3.25
N LEU A 94 -6.64 -2.55 2.34
CA LEU A 94 -8.05 -2.44 2.71
C LEU A 94 -8.77 -3.77 2.56
N GLN A 95 -9.62 -4.10 3.52
CA GLN A 95 -10.55 -5.22 3.40
C GLN A 95 -11.73 -4.81 2.50
N VAL A 96 -12.26 -5.75 1.72
CA VAL A 96 -13.51 -5.55 0.96
C VAL A 96 -14.67 -6.32 1.60
N LYS A 97 -15.90 -5.85 1.41
CA LYS A 97 -17.11 -6.46 1.99
C LYS A 97 -17.33 -7.88 1.50
N GLU A 98 -16.97 -8.15 0.26
CA GLU A 98 -17.07 -9.46 -0.39
C GLU A 98 -16.00 -10.45 0.12
N GLY A 99 -15.08 -9.99 0.98
CA GLY A 99 -13.96 -10.77 1.50
C GLY A 99 -12.67 -10.57 0.71
N GLY A 100 -11.54 -10.75 1.39
CA GLY A 100 -10.21 -10.46 0.85
C GLY A 100 -9.79 -9.00 1.03
N TYR A 101 -8.60 -8.69 0.53
CA TYR A 101 -7.90 -7.44 0.72
C TYR A 101 -7.19 -7.01 -0.54
N PHE A 102 -6.91 -5.72 -0.67
CA PHE A 102 -6.04 -5.20 -1.73
C PHE A 102 -5.15 -4.09 -1.17
N MET A 103 -3.88 -4.08 -1.61
CA MET A 103 -2.90 -3.09 -1.15
C MET A 103 -3.18 -1.73 -1.78
N ILE A 104 -3.39 -0.69 -0.98
CA ILE A 104 -3.65 0.67 -1.46
C ILE A 104 -2.40 1.55 -1.55
N ALA A 105 -1.36 1.25 -0.77
CA ALA A 105 -0.09 1.96 -0.81
C ALA A 105 1.02 1.20 -0.10
N THR A 106 2.25 1.52 -0.49
CA THR A 106 3.47 1.28 0.29
C THR A 106 4.07 2.63 0.66
N ALA A 107 4.39 2.85 1.93
CA ALA A 107 5.03 4.08 2.39
C ALA A 107 6.37 3.79 3.06
N GLN A 108 7.43 4.51 2.67
CA GLN A 108 8.71 4.49 3.36
C GLN A 108 8.67 5.48 4.54
N ILE A 109 8.57 4.95 5.77
CA ILE A 109 8.35 5.74 6.99
C ILE A 109 9.16 5.17 8.17
N TYR A 110 9.48 6.01 9.14
CA TYR A 110 10.06 5.57 10.42
C TYR A 110 9.02 4.95 11.35
N GLY A 111 7.74 5.21 11.09
CA GLY A 111 6.61 4.70 11.83
C GLY A 111 5.43 5.67 11.72
N TYR A 112 4.38 5.42 12.50
CA TYR A 112 3.19 6.26 12.48
C TYR A 112 2.52 6.33 13.84
N ASP A 113 1.74 7.39 14.06
CA ASP A 113 0.70 7.41 15.09
C ASP A 113 -0.66 7.32 14.42
N PHE A 114 -1.54 6.46 14.92
CA PHE A 114 -2.91 6.34 14.41
C PHE A 114 -3.91 6.88 15.44
N ILE A 115 -4.61 7.95 15.08
CA ILE A 115 -5.46 8.70 16.01
C ILE A 115 -6.82 9.01 15.39
N GLN A 116 -7.80 9.28 16.24
CA GLN A 116 -9.11 9.76 15.82
C GLN A 116 -9.24 11.27 16.08
N ARG A 117 -9.58 12.04 15.05
CA ARG A 117 -9.84 13.50 15.13
C ARG A 117 -11.20 13.82 14.55
N PHE A 118 -12.10 14.37 15.36
CA PHE A 118 -13.47 14.73 14.95
C PHE A 118 -14.18 13.58 14.21
N GLY A 119 -14.08 12.36 14.76
CA GLY A 119 -14.64 11.16 14.15
C GLY A 119 -13.84 10.55 12.99
N ASN A 120 -12.85 11.26 12.44
CA ASN A 120 -12.01 10.76 11.34
C ASN A 120 -10.80 10.02 11.87
N LYS A 121 -10.53 8.85 11.32
CA LYS A 121 -9.28 8.13 11.57
C LYS A 121 -8.17 8.69 10.69
N VAL A 122 -7.03 9.02 11.29
CA VAL A 122 -5.91 9.66 10.60
C VAL A 122 -4.59 9.05 11.05
N PHE A 123 -3.66 8.93 10.11
CA PHE A 123 -2.28 8.63 10.40
C PHE A 123 -1.49 9.93 10.52
N ILE A 124 -0.56 9.97 11.47
CA ILE A 124 0.58 10.89 11.46
C ILE A 124 1.78 10.04 11.08
N LEU A 125 2.13 10.05 9.79
CA LEU A 125 3.30 9.34 9.27
C LEU A 125 4.56 10.12 9.66
N LYS A 126 5.52 9.43 10.29
CA LYS A 126 6.83 9.96 10.65
C LYS A 126 7.80 9.60 9.53
N MET A 127 8.21 10.57 8.74
CA MET A 127 8.99 10.36 7.52
C MET A 127 10.31 11.12 7.56
N HIS A 128 11.21 10.85 6.62
CA HIS A 128 12.42 11.64 6.45
C HIS A 128 12.11 13.14 6.27
N PRO A 129 12.85 14.07 6.90
CA PRO A 129 12.64 15.52 6.82
C PRO A 129 12.45 16.06 5.39
N ARG A 130 13.14 15.46 4.42
CA ARG A 130 13.04 15.78 2.98
C ARG A 130 11.61 15.75 2.42
N PHE A 131 10.70 14.93 2.97
CA PHE A 131 9.30 14.89 2.54
C PHE A 131 8.51 16.15 2.95
N CYS A 132 9.06 16.93 3.88
CA CYS A 132 8.57 18.24 4.28
C CYS A 132 9.46 19.38 3.74
N ASP A 133 10.32 19.10 2.75
CA ASP A 133 11.25 20.07 2.16
C ASP A 133 12.24 20.65 3.18
N ARG A 134 12.62 19.84 4.18
CA ARG A 134 13.49 20.21 5.30
C ARG A 134 14.80 19.41 5.29
N THR A 135 15.83 19.97 5.91
CA THR A 135 17.18 19.38 6.02
C THR A 135 17.65 19.20 7.46
N ASP A 136 16.83 19.55 8.45
CA ASP A 136 17.10 19.26 9.85
C ASP A 136 16.90 17.76 10.16
N SER A 137 17.11 17.36 11.41
CA SER A 137 17.02 15.96 11.84
C SER A 137 15.64 15.53 12.33
N GLU A 138 14.67 16.45 12.44
CA GLU A 138 13.37 16.14 13.01
C GLU A 138 12.48 15.47 11.95
N PRO A 139 11.84 14.32 12.26
CA PRO A 139 10.97 13.64 11.31
C PRO A 139 9.88 14.56 10.76
N CYS A 140 9.69 14.53 9.45
CA CYS A 140 8.54 15.13 8.78
C CYS A 140 7.28 14.42 9.25
N GLN A 141 6.31 15.18 9.79
CA GLN A 141 5.04 14.64 10.23
C GLN A 141 3.97 14.90 9.17
N MET A 142 3.64 13.87 8.39
CA MET A 142 2.58 13.94 7.40
C MET A 142 1.28 13.39 7.98
N THR A 143 0.31 14.27 8.23
CA THR A 143 -1.03 13.83 8.63
C THR A 143 -1.83 13.47 7.40
N VAL A 144 -2.28 12.22 7.31
CA VAL A 144 -3.04 11.69 6.18
C VAL A 144 -4.30 10.96 6.67
N ARG A 145 -5.30 10.84 5.80
CA ARG A 145 -6.43 9.93 5.99
C ARG A 145 -6.63 9.06 4.77
N VAL A 146 -7.19 7.88 4.95
CA VAL A 146 -7.66 7.05 3.83
C VAL A 146 -9.09 7.45 3.50
N ARG A 147 -9.36 7.78 2.23
CA ARG A 147 -10.71 8.06 1.73
C ARG A 147 -10.97 7.24 0.48
N GLY A 148 -11.92 6.31 0.56
CA GLY A 148 -12.04 5.26 -0.44
C GLY A 148 -10.77 4.43 -0.43
N THR A 149 -10.05 4.39 -1.54
CA THR A 149 -8.82 3.59 -1.72
C THR A 149 -7.54 4.43 -1.78
N LYS A 150 -7.60 5.70 -1.35
CA LYS A 150 -6.50 6.66 -1.51
C LYS A 150 -6.14 7.34 -0.20
N PHE A 151 -4.84 7.54 0.00
CA PHE A 151 -4.34 8.47 1.00
C PHE A 151 -4.56 9.91 0.56
N LEU A 152 -5.15 10.71 1.43
CA LEU A 152 -5.30 12.15 1.28
C LEU A 152 -4.48 12.85 2.36
N THR A 153 -3.49 13.65 1.93
CA THR A 153 -2.71 14.49 2.83
C THR A 153 -3.54 15.63 3.36
N ILE A 154 -3.60 15.76 4.68
CA ILE A 154 -4.28 16.83 5.40
C ILE A 154 -3.28 17.94 5.72
N SER A 155 -2.08 17.57 6.18
CA SER A 155 -1.00 18.52 6.46
C SER A 155 0.36 17.83 6.44
N LYS A 156 1.41 18.61 6.18
CA LYS A 156 2.81 18.24 6.39
C LYS A 156 3.48 19.29 7.28
N LYS A 157 4.29 18.88 8.24
CA LYS A 157 5.03 19.76 9.15
C LYS A 157 6.44 19.24 9.37
#